data_AF-A0A9D0N4N0-F1
#
_entry.id   AF-A0A9D0N4N0-F1
#
_cell.length_a   1.000
_cell.length_b   1.000
_cell.length_c   1.000
_cell.angle_alpha   90.00
_cell.angle_beta   90.00
_cell.angle_gamma   90.00
#
_symmetry.space_group_name_H-M   'P 1'
#
loop_
_entity.id
_entity.type
_entity.pdbx_description
1 polymer ?
#
loop_
_entity_poly.entity_id
_entity_poly.type
_entity_poly.pdbx_seq_one_letter_code
_entity_poly.pdbx_strand_id
1 'polypeptide(L)'
;MTTASASVCIMQAKYLTRLAGPFFLSLLTACGASPMTTKFDWLATESAPKNYPMQIVQGTLFYPGNGSLYVPNRKTIHHGWGISISTHVVGPDLKPLPERLEITFFSYTENQFYHGQFDLPYDRILSLFQKGFYSPNEEEQITYHKIMVGVAPGGTVSVWLLSTDGAIEVFSGQAEKADIDWSRIN
;
A
#
# COMPACT_ATOMS: atom_id res chain seq x y z
N MET A 1 -33.93 13.33 39.98
CA MET A 1 -33.94 13.19 38.52
C MET A 1 -32.56 12.72 38.06
N THR A 2 -32.52 11.47 37.61
CA THR A 2 -31.61 10.88 36.59
C THR A 2 -30.09 10.96 36.88
N THR A 3 -29.52 10.04 37.69
CA THR A 3 -28.79 8.78 37.36
C THR A 3 -27.48 8.99 36.57
N ALA A 4 -26.27 8.82 37.15
CA ALA A 4 -25.56 7.57 37.51
C ALA A 4 -25.27 6.68 36.28
N SER A 5 -24.14 6.00 36.10
CA SER A 5 -22.88 5.79 36.80
C SER A 5 -22.01 4.94 35.84
N ALA A 6 -20.71 5.20 35.76
CA ALA A 6 -19.75 4.29 35.15
C ALA A 6 -19.48 3.11 36.10
N SER A 7 -19.43 1.87 35.61
CA SER A 7 -18.76 0.78 36.33
C SER A 7 -18.24 -0.31 35.41
N VAL A 8 -16.94 -0.50 35.58
CA VAL A 8 -16.05 -1.56 35.11
C VAL A 8 -16.30 -2.84 35.92
N CYS A 9 -15.79 -3.96 35.38
CA CYS A 9 -15.41 -5.18 36.09
C CYS A 9 -16.49 -6.27 36.20
N ILE A 10 -16.50 -7.19 35.23
CA ILE A 10 -17.09 -8.52 35.40
C ILE A 10 -15.98 -9.48 35.83
N MET A 11 -15.98 -9.79 37.11
CA MET A 11 -15.30 -10.93 37.73
C MET A 11 -15.89 -12.24 37.19
N GLN A 12 -15.03 -13.13 36.70
CA GLN A 12 -15.37 -14.53 36.42
C GLN A 12 -15.49 -15.30 37.75
N ALA A 13 -16.64 -15.91 38.01
CA ALA A 13 -16.79 -16.93 39.05
C ALA A 13 -17.70 -18.06 38.55
N LYS A 14 -17.07 -19.22 38.30
CA LYS A 14 -17.70 -20.50 37.98
C LYS A 14 -18.34 -21.08 39.24
N TYR A 15 -19.61 -21.46 39.22
CA TYR A 15 -20.14 -22.50 40.11
C TYR A 15 -21.28 -23.31 39.46
N LEU A 16 -21.24 -24.61 39.75
CA LEU A 16 -22.04 -25.71 39.22
C LEU A 16 -23.51 -25.65 39.64
N THR A 17 -24.43 -26.14 38.78
CA THR A 17 -25.37 -27.23 39.16
C THR A 17 -26.13 -27.79 37.95
N ARG A 18 -26.43 -29.09 38.03
CA ARG A 18 -27.05 -29.97 37.03
C ARG A 18 -28.55 -29.66 36.86
N LEU A 19 -29.11 -29.92 35.67
CA LEU A 19 -30.30 -30.78 35.44
C LEU A 19 -30.66 -30.85 33.94
N ALA A 20 -31.23 -31.98 33.56
CA ALA A 20 -31.47 -32.43 32.20
C ALA A 20 -32.52 -31.60 31.43
N GLY A 21 -32.27 -31.40 30.14
CA GLY A 21 -33.26 -30.99 29.14
C GLY A 21 -32.64 -31.12 27.74
N PRO A 22 -33.24 -31.86 26.80
CA PRO A 22 -32.80 -31.80 25.40
C PRO A 22 -33.32 -30.48 24.82
N PHE A 23 -32.72 -30.02 23.71
CA PHE A 23 -33.19 -28.88 22.91
C PHE A 23 -32.64 -27.49 23.31
N PHE A 24 -31.45 -27.16 22.81
CA PHE A 24 -31.27 -26.03 21.89
C PHE A 24 -29.85 -26.06 21.33
N LEU A 25 -29.74 -26.48 20.06
CA LEU A 25 -28.52 -26.36 19.28
C LEU A 25 -28.34 -24.88 18.91
N SER A 26 -27.79 -24.09 19.82
CA SER A 26 -27.45 -22.69 19.55
C SER A 26 -26.19 -22.65 18.69
N LEU A 27 -26.36 -22.70 17.36
CA LEU A 27 -25.31 -22.28 16.43
C LEU A 27 -24.97 -20.82 16.77
N LEU A 28 -23.81 -20.59 17.40
CA LEU A 28 -23.13 -19.32 17.32
C LEU A 28 -22.56 -19.22 15.90
N THR A 29 -23.41 -18.84 14.94
CA THR A 29 -22.94 -18.21 13.70
C THR A 29 -22.27 -16.91 14.09
N ALA A 30 -20.96 -16.99 14.33
CA ALA A 30 -20.10 -15.82 14.32
C ALA A 30 -20.23 -15.21 12.93
N CYS A 31 -21.00 -14.12 12.84
CA CYS A 31 -21.01 -13.26 11.69
C CYS A 31 -19.56 -12.77 11.53
N GLY A 32 -18.86 -13.28 10.52
CA GLY A 32 -17.54 -12.81 10.16
C GLY A 32 -17.66 -11.34 9.76
N ALA A 33 -17.30 -10.43 10.67
CA ALA A 33 -17.05 -9.05 10.31
C ALA A 33 -15.85 -9.06 9.37
N SER A 34 -16.11 -8.97 8.07
CA SER A 34 -15.06 -8.67 7.09
C SER A 34 -14.47 -7.32 7.48
N PRO A 35 -13.13 -7.20 7.65
CA PRO A 35 -12.53 -5.92 7.96
C PRO A 35 -12.87 -4.96 6.82
N MET A 36 -13.61 -3.89 7.12
CA MET A 36 -13.88 -2.84 6.14
C MET A 36 -12.54 -2.18 5.80
N THR A 37 -12.00 -2.50 4.63
CA THR A 37 -10.75 -1.90 4.16
C THR A 37 -10.95 -0.40 3.97
N THR A 38 -10.26 0.42 4.76
CA THR A 38 -10.29 1.88 4.63
C THR A 38 -9.78 2.27 3.24
N LYS A 39 -10.47 3.22 2.60
CA LYS A 39 -10.14 3.70 1.25
C LYS A 39 -9.70 5.15 1.29
N PHE A 40 -8.77 5.51 0.41
CA PHE A 40 -8.20 6.84 0.29
C PHE A 40 -8.15 7.25 -1.18
N ASP A 41 -8.13 8.56 -1.42
CA ASP A 41 -7.85 9.08 -2.75
C ASP A 41 -6.35 9.20 -2.96
N TRP A 42 -5.81 8.43 -3.90
CA TRP A 42 -4.40 8.47 -4.23
C TRP A 42 -4.14 7.98 -5.66
N LEU A 43 -3.00 8.33 -6.24
CA LEU A 43 -2.57 7.84 -7.56
C LEU A 43 -1.21 7.16 -7.50
N ALA A 44 -0.98 6.18 -8.37
CA ALA A 44 0.34 5.60 -8.56
C ALA A 44 1.21 6.50 -9.46
N THR A 45 2.48 6.58 -9.13
CA THR A 45 3.50 7.25 -9.95
C THR A 45 4.84 6.51 -9.81
N GLU A 46 5.80 6.90 -10.62
CA GLU A 46 7.08 6.25 -10.77
C GLU A 46 8.24 7.24 -10.71
N SER A 47 9.41 6.73 -10.32
CA SER A 47 10.64 7.52 -10.19
C SER A 47 11.86 6.71 -10.62
N ALA A 48 12.89 7.41 -11.10
CA ALA A 48 14.18 6.82 -11.43
C ALA A 48 15.29 7.88 -11.34
N PRO A 49 16.55 7.46 -11.05
CA PRO A 49 17.67 8.39 -10.94
C PRO A 49 17.92 9.19 -12.23
N LYS A 50 18.38 10.43 -12.08
CA LYS A 50 18.49 11.38 -13.20
C LYS A 50 19.38 10.92 -14.35
N ASN A 51 20.49 10.27 -14.01
CA ASN A 51 21.54 9.88 -14.97
C ASN A 51 21.49 8.40 -15.34
N TYR A 52 20.47 7.68 -14.86
CA TYR A 52 20.33 6.24 -15.08
C TYR A 52 18.94 5.98 -15.63
N PRO A 53 18.77 6.02 -16.97
CA PRO A 53 17.50 5.72 -17.59
C PRO A 53 17.03 4.31 -17.21
N MET A 54 15.78 4.24 -16.75
CA MET A 54 15.10 3.00 -16.42
C MET A 54 13.80 2.90 -17.22
N GLN A 55 13.23 1.70 -17.32
CA GLN A 55 11.87 1.51 -17.81
C GLN A 55 11.17 0.47 -16.95
N ILE A 56 10.09 0.85 -16.28
CA ILE A 56 9.18 -0.13 -15.68
C ILE A 56 8.46 -0.80 -16.85
N VAL A 57 8.51 -2.13 -16.91
CA VAL A 57 7.79 -2.91 -17.91
C VAL A 57 6.43 -3.33 -17.36
N GLN A 58 6.44 -3.81 -16.13
CA GLN A 58 5.23 -4.19 -15.42
C GLN A 58 5.40 -3.81 -13.96
N GLY A 59 4.42 -3.13 -13.39
CA GLY A 59 4.38 -2.83 -11.97
C GLY A 59 2.95 -2.91 -11.46
N THR A 60 2.74 -3.55 -10.33
CA THR A 60 1.40 -3.76 -9.77
C THR A 60 1.45 -3.65 -8.25
N LEU A 61 0.62 -2.75 -7.72
CA LEU A 61 0.37 -2.56 -6.31
C LEU A 61 -0.89 -3.34 -5.94
N PHE A 62 -0.77 -4.36 -5.10
CA PHE A 62 -1.88 -5.22 -4.70
C PHE A 62 -2.50 -4.76 -3.38
N TYR A 63 -3.82 -4.82 -3.30
CA TYR A 63 -4.57 -4.50 -2.09
C TYR A 63 -4.76 -5.73 -1.19
N PRO A 64 -5.00 -5.52 0.12
CA PRO A 64 -5.48 -6.58 0.99
C PRO A 64 -6.75 -7.24 0.43
N GLY A 65 -6.72 -8.57 0.34
CA GLY A 65 -7.83 -9.37 -0.16
C GLY A 65 -7.89 -9.47 -1.69
N ASN A 66 -8.44 -8.46 -2.36
CA ASN A 66 -8.59 -8.49 -3.83
C ASN A 66 -8.46 -7.10 -4.48
N GLY A 67 -7.94 -7.09 -5.71
CA GLY A 67 -7.75 -5.90 -6.52
C GLY A 67 -6.32 -5.37 -6.50
N SER A 68 -6.04 -4.47 -7.44
CA SER A 68 -4.71 -3.91 -7.64
C SER A 68 -4.76 -2.62 -8.44
N LEU A 69 -3.68 -1.85 -8.40
CA LEU A 69 -3.44 -0.72 -9.28
C LEU A 69 -2.10 -0.89 -10.00
N TYR A 70 -2.07 -0.63 -11.30
CA TYR A 70 -0.81 -0.67 -12.05
C TYR A 70 0.06 0.55 -11.73
N VAL A 71 1.37 0.37 -11.79
CA VAL A 71 2.36 1.46 -11.75
C VAL A 71 2.60 1.95 -13.20
N PRO A 72 2.62 3.25 -13.48
CA PRO A 72 2.83 3.73 -14.85
C PRO A 72 4.15 3.20 -15.46
N ASN A 73 4.07 2.71 -16.70
CA ASN A 73 5.12 1.91 -17.33
C ASN A 73 5.43 2.30 -18.80
N ARG A 74 4.81 3.37 -19.33
CA ARG A 74 4.79 3.64 -20.78
C ARG A 74 5.95 4.50 -21.31
N LYS A 75 6.94 4.83 -20.49
CA LYS A 75 8.05 5.72 -20.87
C LYS A 75 9.36 5.33 -20.18
N THR A 76 10.47 5.67 -20.82
CA THR A 76 11.78 5.72 -20.16
C THR A 76 11.77 6.82 -19.10
N ILE A 77 12.21 6.50 -17.89
CA ILE A 77 12.17 7.37 -16.71
C ILE A 77 13.58 7.68 -16.20
N HIS A 78 13.84 8.96 -15.89
CA HIS A 78 15.17 9.47 -15.46
C HIS A 78 15.08 10.91 -14.91
N HIS A 79 14.04 11.27 -14.14
CA HIS A 79 13.85 12.66 -13.70
C HIS A 79 14.56 13.01 -12.39
N GLY A 80 15.03 12.02 -11.65
CA GLY A 80 15.65 12.19 -10.34
C GLY A 80 15.03 11.26 -9.31
N TRP A 81 15.86 10.73 -8.42
CA TRP A 81 15.43 9.81 -7.38
C TRP A 81 14.52 10.54 -6.39
N GLY A 82 13.35 9.98 -6.09
CA GLY A 82 12.38 10.63 -5.22
C GLY A 82 11.55 11.72 -5.91
N ILE A 83 11.64 11.87 -7.23
CA ILE A 83 10.86 12.84 -8.01
C ILE A 83 9.84 12.08 -8.85
N SER A 84 8.55 12.41 -8.68
CA SER A 84 7.44 11.80 -9.41
C SER A 84 7.39 12.28 -10.86
N ILE A 85 7.00 11.40 -11.78
CA ILE A 85 7.00 11.69 -13.22
C ILE A 85 5.57 11.76 -13.76
N SER A 86 4.85 10.63 -13.73
CA SER A 86 3.52 10.56 -14.33
C SER A 86 2.42 10.80 -13.30
N THR A 87 1.30 11.34 -13.77
CA THR A 87 0.04 11.37 -13.02
C THR A 87 -1.02 10.72 -13.91
N HIS A 88 -1.29 9.44 -13.67
CA HIS A 88 -2.32 8.68 -14.38
C HIS A 88 -3.54 8.55 -13.46
N VAL A 89 -4.63 9.23 -13.82
CA VAL A 89 -5.91 9.09 -13.12
C VAL A 89 -6.57 7.81 -13.59
N VAL A 90 -6.36 6.70 -12.86
CA VAL A 90 -6.93 5.39 -13.18
C VAL A 90 -7.48 4.72 -11.94
N GLY A 91 -8.59 4.00 -12.12
CA GLY A 91 -9.34 3.37 -11.03
C GLY A 91 -10.32 4.33 -10.37
N PRO A 92 -11.08 3.88 -9.36
CA PRO A 92 -11.93 4.76 -8.58
C PRO A 92 -11.07 5.74 -7.78
N ASP A 93 -11.61 6.92 -7.48
CA ASP A 93 -10.92 7.94 -6.65
C ASP A 93 -10.54 7.31 -5.31
N LEU A 94 -11.54 6.82 -4.56
CA LEU A 94 -11.33 6.11 -3.30
C LEU A 94 -11.01 4.62 -3.51
N LYS A 95 -9.81 4.21 -3.10
CA LYS A 95 -9.33 2.83 -3.20
C LYS A 95 -8.47 2.41 -1.99
N PRO A 96 -8.38 1.10 -1.71
CA PRO A 96 -7.52 0.59 -0.66
C PRO A 96 -6.05 1.00 -0.84
N LEU A 97 -5.31 1.00 0.26
CA LEU A 97 -3.86 1.11 0.24
C LEU A 97 -3.23 -0.25 -0.13
N PRO A 98 -2.05 -0.26 -0.76
CA PRO A 98 -1.41 -1.50 -1.15
C PRO A 98 -0.65 -2.15 0.02
N GLU A 99 -0.65 -3.48 0.06
CA GLU A 99 0.14 -4.29 0.98
C GLU A 99 1.32 -5.00 0.30
N ARG A 100 1.33 -5.03 -1.04
CA ARG A 100 2.36 -5.71 -1.81
C ARG A 100 2.66 -4.98 -3.12
N LEU A 101 3.91 -5.02 -3.54
CA LEU A 101 4.39 -4.54 -4.83
C LEU A 101 5.01 -5.71 -5.59
N GLU A 102 4.60 -5.90 -6.85
CA GLU A 102 5.33 -6.71 -7.81
C GLU A 102 5.79 -5.80 -8.94
N ILE A 103 7.06 -5.91 -9.32
CA ILE A 103 7.65 -5.03 -10.32
C ILE A 103 8.70 -5.74 -11.15
N THR A 104 8.65 -5.48 -12.45
CA THR A 104 9.65 -5.83 -13.44
C THR A 104 10.07 -4.57 -14.16
N PHE A 105 11.37 -4.30 -14.21
CA PHE A 105 11.92 -3.11 -14.83
C PHE A 105 13.25 -3.39 -15.51
N PHE A 106 13.62 -2.50 -16.42
CA PHE A 106 14.85 -2.56 -17.19
C PHE A 106 15.78 -1.40 -16.85
N SER A 107 17.06 -1.71 -16.70
CA SER A 107 18.14 -0.74 -16.56
C SER A 107 18.85 -0.59 -17.90
N TYR A 108 18.71 0.56 -18.56
CA TYR A 108 19.38 0.80 -19.85
C TYR A 108 20.90 0.89 -19.70
N THR A 109 21.37 1.37 -18.55
CA THR A 109 22.81 1.48 -18.27
C THR A 109 23.49 0.14 -18.06
N GLU A 110 22.75 -0.85 -17.55
CA GLU A 110 23.28 -2.19 -17.28
C GLU A 110 22.88 -3.21 -18.35
N ASN A 111 21.98 -2.84 -19.26
CA ASN A 111 21.32 -3.74 -20.20
C ASN A 111 20.75 -4.98 -19.49
N GLN A 112 20.01 -4.75 -18.40
CA GLN A 112 19.60 -5.80 -17.47
C GLN A 112 18.15 -5.60 -17.02
N PHE A 113 17.37 -6.68 -17.05
CA PHE A 113 16.07 -6.75 -16.40
C PHE A 113 16.21 -7.09 -14.93
N TYR A 114 15.30 -6.56 -14.13
CA TYR A 114 15.13 -6.88 -12.72
C TYR A 114 13.67 -7.22 -12.45
N HIS A 115 13.45 -8.15 -11.52
CA HIS A 115 12.14 -8.53 -11.03
C HIS A 115 12.15 -8.63 -9.51
N GLY A 116 11.08 -8.16 -8.87
CA GLY A 116 10.93 -8.25 -7.43
C GLY A 116 9.47 -8.31 -6.99
N GLN A 117 9.25 -9.00 -5.88
CA GLN A 117 8.00 -9.06 -5.14
C GLN A 117 8.28 -8.66 -3.71
N PHE A 118 7.52 -7.70 -3.19
CA PHE A 118 7.79 -7.07 -1.91
C PHE A 118 6.52 -6.89 -1.10
N ASP A 119 6.53 -7.35 0.14
CA ASP A 119 5.52 -6.95 1.13
C ASP A 119 5.82 -5.52 1.57
N LEU A 120 4.81 -4.66 1.43
CA LEU A 120 4.87 -3.27 1.86
C LEU A 120 4.45 -3.17 3.33
N PRO A 121 4.99 -2.21 4.10
CA PRO A 121 4.65 -2.03 5.51
C PRO A 121 3.24 -1.40 5.64
N TYR A 122 2.21 -2.20 5.40
CA TYR A 122 0.82 -1.77 5.29
C TYR A 122 0.35 -0.93 6.49
N ASP A 123 0.61 -1.39 7.72
CA ASP A 123 0.21 -0.68 8.94
C ASP A 123 0.85 0.71 9.04
N ARG A 124 2.11 0.84 8.62
CA ARG A 124 2.81 2.13 8.59
C ARG A 124 2.18 3.05 7.54
N ILE A 125 1.89 2.53 6.36
CA ILE A 125 1.26 3.30 5.28
C ILE A 125 -0.14 3.76 5.71
N LEU A 126 -0.95 2.84 6.24
CA LEU A 126 -2.29 3.13 6.74
C LEU A 126 -2.27 4.19 7.83
N SER A 127 -1.38 4.06 8.82
CA SER A 127 -1.24 5.04 9.89
C SER A 127 -0.88 6.43 9.37
N LEU A 128 0.03 6.53 8.40
CA LEU A 128 0.42 7.81 7.79
C LEU A 128 -0.75 8.47 7.04
N PHE A 129 -1.50 7.70 6.25
CA PHE A 129 -2.67 8.20 5.53
C PHE A 129 -3.80 8.65 6.46
N GLN A 130 -4.10 7.88 7.51
CA GLN A 130 -5.13 8.21 8.49
C GLN A 130 -4.78 9.43 9.34
N LYS A 131 -3.51 9.54 9.75
CA LYS A 131 -3.06 10.63 10.61
C LYS A 131 -2.98 11.95 9.85
N GLY A 132 -2.51 11.92 8.60
CA GLY A 132 -2.22 13.13 7.83
C GLY A 132 -1.24 14.06 8.56
N PHE A 133 -1.21 15.32 8.15
CA PHE A 133 -0.44 16.37 8.79
C PHE A 133 -0.99 17.76 8.41
N TYR A 134 -0.67 18.77 9.22
CA TYR A 134 -1.00 20.15 8.90
C TYR A 134 -0.06 20.67 7.82
N SER A 135 -0.62 21.18 6.72
CA SER A 135 0.12 21.88 5.68
C SER A 135 0.17 23.37 5.98
N PRO A 136 1.36 23.96 6.16
CA PRO A 136 1.49 25.42 6.20
C PRO A 136 1.21 26.08 4.84
N ASN A 137 1.36 25.34 3.73
CA ASN A 137 1.17 25.88 2.38
C ASN A 137 -0.32 25.93 1.99
N GLU A 138 -1.11 24.93 2.40
CA GLU A 138 -2.56 24.88 2.16
C GLU A 138 -3.38 25.42 3.36
N GLU A 139 -2.71 25.71 4.48
CA GLU A 139 -3.30 26.18 5.74
C GLU A 139 -4.34 25.22 6.36
N GLU A 140 -4.32 23.93 5.99
CA GLU A 140 -5.27 22.92 6.44
C GLU A 140 -4.62 21.56 6.77
N GLN A 141 -5.41 20.63 7.33
CA GLN A 141 -4.98 19.24 7.53
C GLN A 141 -5.11 18.48 6.21
N ILE A 142 -3.99 18.02 5.69
CA ILE A 142 -3.91 17.24 4.45
C ILE A 142 -3.36 15.84 4.72
N THR A 143 -3.39 15.00 3.69
CA THR A 143 -2.74 13.70 3.71
C THR A 143 -2.05 13.42 2.38
N TYR A 144 -1.43 12.24 2.28
CA TYR A 144 -0.78 11.79 1.07
C TYR A 144 -1.82 11.48 -0.01
N HIS A 145 -1.49 11.80 -1.27
CA HIS A 145 -2.37 11.61 -2.42
C HIS A 145 -1.66 10.90 -3.58
N LYS A 146 -0.40 10.49 -3.41
CA LYS A 146 0.32 9.64 -4.37
C LYS A 146 1.16 8.59 -3.67
N ILE A 147 1.28 7.43 -4.30
CA ILE A 147 2.24 6.38 -3.96
C ILE A 147 3.21 6.26 -5.12
N MET A 148 4.48 6.54 -4.86
CA MET A 148 5.53 6.57 -5.86
C MET A 148 6.42 5.34 -5.74
N VAL A 149 6.63 4.64 -6.85
CA VAL A 149 7.55 3.50 -6.93
C VAL A 149 8.80 3.89 -7.70
N GLY A 150 9.95 3.82 -7.03
CA GLY A 150 11.25 4.11 -7.60
C GLY A 150 11.99 2.86 -8.00
N VAL A 151 12.62 2.87 -9.16
CA VAL A 151 13.55 1.82 -9.59
C VAL A 151 14.90 2.42 -9.99
N ALA A 152 15.99 1.74 -9.67
CA ALA A 152 17.35 2.19 -9.95
C ALA A 152 18.27 1.01 -10.31
N PRO A 153 19.47 1.29 -10.87
CA PRO A 153 20.46 0.26 -11.19
C PRO A 153 20.81 -0.66 -10.02
N GLY A 154 21.30 -1.85 -10.33
CA GLY A 154 21.59 -2.91 -9.37
C GLY A 154 20.34 -3.63 -8.85
N GLY A 155 19.13 -3.18 -9.20
CA GLY A 155 17.86 -3.76 -8.76
C GLY A 155 17.18 -2.98 -7.63
N THR A 156 17.63 -1.78 -7.28
CA THR A 156 17.09 -1.05 -6.13
C THR A 156 15.66 -0.62 -6.37
N VAL A 157 14.79 -0.85 -5.39
CA VAL A 157 13.38 -0.46 -5.38
C VAL A 157 13.05 0.32 -4.12
N SER A 158 12.35 1.44 -4.25
CA SER A 158 11.84 2.22 -3.12
C SER A 158 10.38 2.61 -3.33
N VAL A 159 9.65 2.80 -2.23
CA VAL A 159 8.27 3.32 -2.25
C VAL A 159 8.16 4.52 -1.34
N TRP A 160 7.57 5.60 -1.85
CA TRP A 160 7.28 6.81 -1.10
C TRP A 160 5.79 7.13 -1.10
N LEU A 161 5.36 7.81 -0.04
CA LEU A 161 4.08 8.49 0.02
C LEU A 161 4.29 9.97 -0.24
N LEU A 162 3.54 10.53 -1.17
CA LEU A 162 3.69 11.89 -1.66
C LEU A 162 2.45 12.72 -1.30
N SER A 163 2.73 13.93 -0.89
CA SER A 163 1.79 15.00 -0.57
C SER A 163 2.24 16.28 -1.28
N THR A 164 1.46 17.36 -1.15
CA THR A 164 1.83 18.67 -1.70
C THR A 164 3.06 19.26 -1.01
N ASP A 165 3.27 18.95 0.28
CA ASP A 165 4.38 19.48 1.07
C ASP A 165 5.64 18.61 1.10
N GLY A 166 5.58 17.42 0.50
CA GLY A 166 6.76 16.56 0.41
C GLY A 166 6.46 15.08 0.29
N ALA A 167 7.53 14.29 0.41
CA ALA A 167 7.52 12.84 0.27
C ALA A 167 8.18 12.17 1.47
N ILE A 168 7.69 11.00 1.84
CA ILE A 168 8.31 10.14 2.86
C ILE A 168 8.54 8.75 2.30
N GLU A 169 9.76 8.22 2.47
CA GLU A 169 10.08 6.85 2.09
C GLU A 169 9.52 5.89 3.13
N VAL A 170 8.72 4.94 2.67
CA VAL A 170 8.09 3.92 3.51
C VAL A 170 8.71 2.55 3.33
N PHE A 171 9.34 2.29 2.19
CA PHE A 171 9.94 1.00 1.88
C PHE A 171 11.19 1.15 1.00
N SER A 172 12.15 0.27 1.20
CA SER A 172 13.37 0.07 0.40
C SER A 172 13.63 -1.43 0.27
N GLY A 173 14.01 -1.89 -0.92
CA GLY A 173 14.30 -3.29 -1.20
C GLY A 173 15.17 -3.48 -2.45
N GLN A 174 15.53 -4.73 -2.70
CA GLN A 174 16.37 -5.13 -3.83
C GLN A 174 15.65 -6.18 -4.68
N ALA A 175 15.42 -5.86 -5.95
CA ALA A 175 14.96 -6.79 -6.97
C ALA A 175 16.13 -7.61 -7.52
N GLU A 176 15.83 -8.82 -7.98
CA GLU A 176 16.83 -9.72 -8.52
C GLU A 176 16.95 -9.55 -10.03
N LYS A 177 18.13 -9.85 -10.57
CA LYS A 177 18.32 -9.90 -12.02
C LYS A 177 17.39 -10.95 -12.62
N ALA A 178 16.68 -10.57 -13.66
CA ALA A 178 15.81 -11.47 -14.41
C ALA A 178 16.38 -11.70 -15.81
N ASP A 179 16.36 -12.95 -16.27
CA ASP A 179 16.70 -13.30 -17.65
C ASP A 179 15.42 -13.24 -18.49
N ILE A 180 15.14 -12.06 -19.02
CA ILE A 180 13.93 -11.77 -19.81
C ILE A 180 14.39 -11.30 -21.19
N ASP A 181 13.88 -11.97 -22.22
CA ASP A 181 14.00 -11.49 -23.59
C ASP A 181 12.97 -10.39 -23.85
N TRP A 182 13.40 -9.28 -24.44
CA TRP A 182 12.55 -8.19 -24.92
C TRP A 182 11.41 -8.67 -25.81
N SER A 183 11.58 -9.77 -26.55
CA SER A 183 10.52 -10.37 -27.38
C SER A 183 9.29 -10.79 -26.57
N ARG A 184 9.44 -11.01 -25.25
CA ARG A 184 8.33 -11.38 -24.34
C ARG A 184 7.54 -10.20 -23.81
N ILE A 185 7.99 -8.98 -24.10
CA ILE A 185 7.42 -7.73 -23.55
C ILE A 185 6.53 -7.01 -24.58
N ASN A 186 6.53 -7.45 -25.85
CA ASN A 186 5.74 -6.88 -26.94
C ASN A 186 4.51 -7.72 -27.31
#